data_AF-A0A1A2S928-F1
#
_entry.id   AF-A0A1A2S928-F1
#
_cell.length_a   1.000
_cell.length_b   1.000
_cell.length_c   1.000
_cell.angle_alpha   90.00
_cell.angle_beta   90.00
_cell.angle_gamma   90.00
#
_symmetry.space_group_name_H-M   'P 1'
#
loop_
_entity.id
_entity.type
_entity.pdbx_description
1 polymer ?
#
loop_
_entity_poly.entity_id
_entity_poly.type
_entity_poly.pdbx_seq_one_letter_code
_entity_poly.pdbx_strand_id
1 'polypeptide(L)' 'MTALNDPIHFFGVDALQDPYPLYDRMRAEAPVHRIGDSVFYAVCGWDAVMEVIDRVEDFSSTSTSVRGG' A
#
# COMPACT_ATOMS: atom_id res chain seq x y z
N MET A 1 2.44 -14.16 3.44
CA MET A 1 3.50 -14.42 2.44
C MET A 1 3.02 -14.96 1.06
N THR A 2 1.99 -14.37 0.43
CA THR A 2 1.76 -14.55 -1.05
C THR A 2 0.91 -13.42 -1.64
N ALA A 3 -0.03 -12.85 -0.88
CA ALA A 3 -1.01 -11.87 -1.39
C ALA A 3 -0.40 -10.55 -1.92
N LEU A 4 0.86 -10.24 -1.61
CA LEU A 4 1.50 -8.97 -1.95
C LEU A 4 2.61 -9.10 -2.99
N ASN A 5 2.98 -10.33 -3.34
CA ASN A 5 4.01 -10.58 -4.33
C ASN A 5 3.49 -10.36 -5.76
N ASP A 6 2.17 -10.43 -5.94
CA ASP A 6 1.50 -10.10 -7.19
C ASP A 6 0.53 -8.92 -6.98
N PRO A 7 0.78 -7.75 -7.59
CA PRO A 7 -0.12 -6.60 -7.57
C PRO A 7 -1.55 -6.95 -8.01
N ILE A 8 -1.73 -7.98 -8.83
CA ILE A 8 -3.04 -8.44 -9.31
C ILE A 8 -3.94 -8.92 -8.16
N HIS A 9 -3.39 -9.37 -7.03
CA HIS A 9 -4.20 -9.70 -5.85
C HIS A 9 -4.71 -8.46 -5.11
N PHE A 10 -3.97 -7.36 -5.14
CA PHE A 10 -4.39 -6.09 -4.55
C PHE A 10 -5.49 -5.41 -5.40
N PHE A 11 -5.41 -5.54 -6.72
CA PHE A 11 -6.40 -4.99 -7.66
C PHE A 11 -7.38 -6.04 -8.21
N GLY A 12 -7.44 -7.22 -7.60
CA GLY A 12 -8.28 -8.33 -8.05
C GLY A 12 -9.77 -8.02 -7.84
N VAL A 13 -10.63 -8.69 -8.61
CA VAL A 13 -12.09 -8.48 -8.56
C VAL A 13 -12.66 -8.62 -7.15
N ASP A 14 -12.17 -9.56 -6.36
CA ASP A 14 -12.64 -9.77 -4.98
C ASP A 14 -12.24 -8.61 -4.07
N ALA A 15 -11.01 -8.12 -4.17
CA ALA A 15 -10.53 -6.98 -3.40
C ALA A 15 -11.21 -5.67 -3.82
N LEU A 16 -11.62 -5.55 -5.08
CA LEU A 16 -12.40 -4.40 -5.57
C LEU A 16 -13.85 -4.41 -5.04
N GLN A 17 -14.43 -5.59 -4.79
CA GLN A 17 -15.78 -5.70 -4.24
C GLN A 17 -15.78 -5.57 -2.71
N ASP A 18 -14.83 -6.23 -2.03
CA ASP A 18 -14.67 -6.17 -0.59
C ASP A 18 -13.17 -6.14 -0.21
N PRO A 19 -12.61 -4.94 0.01
CA PRO A 19 -11.19 -4.81 0.31
C PRO A 19 -10.86 -5.08 1.78
N TYR A 20 -11.84 -5.08 2.69
CA TYR A 20 -11.58 -5.10 4.13
C TYR A 20 -10.90 -6.40 4.60
N PRO A 21 -11.29 -7.61 4.14
CA PRO A 21 -10.58 -8.84 4.46
C PRO A 21 -9.13 -8.88 3.96
N LEU A 22 -8.82 -8.15 2.88
CA LEU A 22 -7.44 -7.99 2.42
C LEU A 22 -6.67 -7.05 3.35
N TYR A 23 -7.24 -5.89 3.71
CA TYR A 23 -6.59 -4.94 4.60
C TYR A 23 -6.37 -5.48 6.02
N ASP A 24 -7.27 -6.33 6.52
CA ASP A 24 -7.09 -7.01 7.82
C ASP A 24 -5.89 -7.95 7.79
N ARG A 25 -5.74 -8.74 6.73
CA ARG A 25 -4.57 -9.62 6.53
C ARG A 25 -3.29 -8.82 6.39
N MET A 26 -3.30 -7.73 5.62
CA MET A 26 -2.14 -6.85 5.46
C MET A 26 -1.73 -6.24 6.81
N ARG A 27 -2.67 -5.68 7.58
CA ARG A 27 -2.41 -5.12 8.92
C ARG A 27 -1.82 -6.15 9.89
N ALA A 28 -2.29 -7.39 9.82
CA ALA A 28 -1.78 -8.47 10.66
C ALA A 28 -0.35 -8.90 10.31
N GLU A 29 0.05 -8.79 9.04
CA GLU A 29 1.39 -9.17 8.57
C GLU A 29 2.43 -8.06 8.81
N ALA A 30 2.13 -6.81 8.45
CA ALA A 30 2.98 -5.64 8.71
C ALA A 30 2.21 -4.31 8.54
N PRO A 31 2.67 -3.20 9.15
CA PRO A 31 2.05 -1.89 8.97
C PRO A 31 2.29 -1.28 7.58
N VAL A 32 3.35 -1.70 6.86
CA VAL A 32 3.74 -1.19 5.54
C VAL A 32 4.18 -2.35 4.64
N HIS A 33 3.72 -2.36 3.40
CA HIS A 33 4.02 -3.41 2.42
C HIS A 33 4.47 -2.81 1.10
N ARG A 34 5.51 -3.37 0.49
CA ARG A 34 5.86 -3.06 -0.90
C ARG A 34 4.89 -3.78 -1.84
N ILE A 35 4.39 -3.09 -2.86
CA ILE A 35 3.46 -3.68 -3.84
C ILE A 35 4.28 -4.34 -4.95
N GLY A 36 4.31 -5.68 -4.96
CA GLY A 36 5.13 -6.46 -5.91
C GLY A 36 6.58 -5.96 -6.00
N ASP A 37 7.11 -5.88 -7.21
CA ASP A 37 8.43 -5.30 -7.49
C ASP A 37 8.42 -3.80 -7.81
N SER A 38 7.34 -3.09 -7.45
CA SER A 38 7.22 -1.66 -7.73
C SER A 38 7.97 -0.79 -6.71
N VAL A 39 7.91 0.54 -6.92
CA VAL A 39 8.35 1.54 -5.94
C VAL A 39 7.19 2.05 -5.07
N PHE A 40 5.99 1.46 -5.19
CA PHE A 40 4.82 1.81 -4.41
C PHE A 40 4.73 0.98 -3.14
N TYR A 41 4.23 1.63 -2.08
CA TYR A 41 4.05 1.04 -0.77
C TYR A 41 2.60 1.24 -0.30
N ALA A 42 1.99 0.18 0.22
CA ALA A 42 0.71 0.24 0.90
C ALA A 42 0.95 0.40 2.41
N VAL A 43 0.42 1.47 2.99
CA VAL A 43 0.44 1.73 4.44
C VAL A 43 -0.90 1.35 5.02
N CYS A 44 -0.93 0.37 5.91
CA CYS A 44 -2.15 -0.22 6.44
C CYS A 44 -2.31 -0.02 7.96
N GLY A 45 -1.25 0.32 8.69
CA GLY A 45 -1.29 0.59 10.12
C GLY A 45 -1.70 2.03 10.43
N TRP A 46 -2.57 2.23 11.43
CA TRP A 46 -3.07 3.56 11.81
C TRP A 46 -1.93 4.53 12.17
N ASP A 47 -1.02 4.11 13.05
CA ASP A 47 0.09 4.97 13.49
C ASP A 47 1.02 5.34 12.32
N ALA A 48 1.26 4.39 11.41
CA ALA A 48 2.08 4.61 10.21
C ALA A 48 1.39 5.57 9.21
N VAL A 49 0.07 5.49 9.07
CA VAL A 49 -0.70 6.45 8.25
C VAL A 49 -0.56 7.85 8.84
N MET A 50 -0.73 8.00 10.15
CA MET A 50 -0.60 9.29 10.83
C MET A 50 0.82 9.86 10.71
N GLU A 51 1.85 9.02 10.83
CA GLU A 51 3.24 9.44 10.64
C GLU A 51 3.50 9.99 9.23
N VAL A 52 3.02 9.30 8.19
CA VAL A 52 3.19 9.75 6.80
C VAL A 52 2.47 11.06 6.54
N ILE A 53 1.29 11.25 7.12
CA ILE A 53 0.50 12.49 6.98
C ILE A 53 1.20 13.67 7.66
N ASP A 54 1.89 13.45 8.78
CA ASP A 54 2.57 14.52 9.54
C ASP A 54 3.92 14.92 8.88
N ARG A 55 4.57 14.01 8.17
CA ARG A 55 5.88 14.21 7.51
C ARG A 55 5.75 14.75 6.08
N VAL A 56 5.07 15.87 5.91
CA VAL A 56 4.79 16.48 4.59
C VAL A 56 6.06 16.90 3.83
N GLU A 57 7.18 17.10 4.53
CA GLU A 57 8.50 17.34 3.95
C GLU A 57 9.10 16.12 3.25
N ASP A 58 8.74 14.92 3.72
CA ASP A 58 9.20 13.65 3.15
C ASP A 58 8.18 13.08 2.15
N PHE A 59 6.88 13.31 2.40
CA PHE A 59 5.77 12.77 1.61
C PHE A 59 4.88 13.87 1.03
N SER A 60 5.10 14.18 -0.25
CA SER A 60 4.28 15.15 -0.99
C SER A 60 2.90 14.58 -1.34
N SER A 61 1.87 15.42 -1.24
CA SER A 61 0.52 15.11 -1.75
C SER A 61 0.41 15.23 -3.28
N THR A 62 1.41 15.80 -3.95
CA THR A 62 1.46 15.86 -5.42
C THR A 62 2.22 14.65 -5.94
N SER A 63 1.49 13.74 -6.59
CA SER A 63 2.08 12.59 -7.27
C SER A 63 2.87 13.04 -8.50
N THR A 64 4.15 13.39 -8.32
CA THR A 64 5.08 13.52 -9.44
C THR A 64 5.49 12.12 -9.88
N SER A 65 4.66 11.48 -10.70
CA SER A 65 5.01 10.22 -11.35
C SER A 65 6.28 10.43 -12.20
N VAL A 66 7.40 9.83 -11.80
CA VAL A 66 8.59 9.77 -12.66
C VAL A 66 8.33 8.73 -13.74
N ARG A 67 8.32 9.23 -14.98
CA ARG A 67 8.27 8.48 -16.25
C ARG A 67 9.27 7.33 -16.22
N GLY A 68 8.80 6.11 -16.49
CA GLY A 68 9.64 4.93 -16.63
C GLY A 68 10.75 5.14 -17.67
N GLY A 69 11.94 4.65 -17.33
CA GLY A 69 13.06 4.45 -18.26
C GLY A 69 13.05 3.04 -18.82
#